data_AF-A0A963F192-F1
#
_entry.id   AF-A0A963F192-F1
#
_cell.length_a   1.000
_cell.length_b   1.000
_cell.length_c   1.000
_cell.angle_alpha   90.00
_cell.angle_beta   90.00
_cell.angle_gamma   90.00
#
_symmetry.space_group_name_H-M   'P 1'
#
loop_
_entity.id
_entity.type
_entity.pdbx_description
1 polymer ?
#
loop_
_entity_poly.entity_id
_entity_poly.type
_entity_poly.pdbx_seq_one_letter_code
_entity_poly.pdbx_strand_id
1 'polypeptide(L)'
;PDSRVEKTALRTLDVGIGLDDPESYPAVAGVLELAQDLDLAVNWYALPARQQHHRPDSERQDRAARHRRYRLENRHRDQRRYLQRADGDCASRIRALLTQHGIALREGEVAADWAGYASLDGYVGSPVFRLGEETFVGRQHLPLIRARLP
;
A
#
# COMPACT_ATOMS: atom_id res chain seq x y z
N PRO A 1 30.68 -3.43 -23.88
CA PRO A 1 30.60 -4.22 -22.64
C PRO A 1 31.10 -3.39 -21.46
N ASP A 2 30.26 -2.50 -20.93
CA ASP A 2 30.44 -1.97 -19.58
C ASP A 2 29.15 -1.27 -19.15
N SER A 3 28.23 -2.06 -18.59
CA SER A 3 27.06 -1.56 -17.87
C SER A 3 27.11 -2.10 -16.44
N ARG A 4 28.24 -1.85 -15.78
CA ARG A 4 28.25 -1.70 -14.32
C ARG A 4 27.57 -0.37 -14.00
N VAL A 5 26.24 -0.35 -14.14
CA VAL A 5 25.44 0.55 -13.33
C VAL A 5 25.80 0.17 -11.90
N GLU A 6 26.45 1.09 -11.19
CA GLU A 6 26.73 0.96 -9.77
C GLU A 6 25.44 0.50 -9.11
N LYS A 7 25.41 -0.77 -8.66
CA LYS A 7 24.42 -1.24 -7.70
C LYS A 7 24.73 -0.53 -6.38
N THR A 8 24.47 0.77 -6.32
CA THR A 8 24.22 1.42 -5.04
C THR A 8 23.06 0.62 -4.47
N ALA A 9 23.36 -0.25 -3.50
CA ALA A 9 22.38 -1.15 -2.94
C ALA A 9 21.16 -0.29 -2.61
N LEU A 10 20.01 -0.62 -3.20
CA LEU A 10 18.76 0.08 -2.91
C LEU A 10 18.42 -0.23 -1.46
N ARG A 11 18.95 0.56 -0.53
CA ARG A 11 18.79 0.37 0.91
C ARG A 11 17.55 1.06 1.45
N THR A 12 16.77 1.70 0.58
CA THR A 12 15.61 2.49 0.99
C THR A 12 14.37 2.00 0.25
N LEU A 13 13.31 1.73 1.00
CA LEU A 13 11.98 1.43 0.49
C LEU A 13 11.02 2.56 0.87
N ASP A 14 10.40 3.19 -0.12
CA ASP A 14 9.30 4.11 0.13
C ASP A 14 8.00 3.33 0.22
N VAL A 15 7.20 3.57 1.25
CA VAL A 15 5.96 2.84 1.55
C VAL A 15 4.80 3.79 1.76
N GLY A 16 3.79 3.68 0.91
CA GLY A 16 2.53 4.41 0.98
C GLY A 16 1.46 3.61 1.69
N ILE A 17 0.94 4.15 2.79
CA ILE A 17 -0.08 3.53 3.63
C ILE A 17 -1.37 4.35 3.58
N GLY A 18 -2.45 3.69 3.17
CA GLY A 18 -3.81 4.19 3.23
C GLY A 18 -4.44 3.78 4.56
N LEU A 19 -4.80 4.76 5.38
CA LEU A 19 -5.36 4.54 6.71
C LEU A 19 -6.79 3.97 6.65
N ASP A 20 -7.50 4.19 5.56
CA ASP A 20 -8.83 3.64 5.29
C ASP A 20 -8.78 2.27 4.59
N ASP A 21 -7.59 1.73 4.32
CA ASP A 21 -7.42 0.48 3.59
C ASP A 21 -6.99 -0.69 4.50
N PRO A 22 -7.83 -1.72 4.66
CA PRO A 22 -7.53 -2.88 5.52
C PRO A 22 -6.29 -3.66 5.09
N GLU A 23 -5.94 -3.64 3.80
CA GLU A 23 -4.74 -4.31 3.30
C GLU A 23 -3.44 -3.67 3.80
N SER A 24 -3.49 -2.39 4.18
CA SER A 24 -2.36 -1.68 4.78
C SER A 24 -1.98 -2.21 6.15
N TYR A 25 -2.95 -2.71 6.93
CA TYR A 25 -2.71 -3.20 8.29
C TYR A 25 -1.70 -4.37 8.33
N PRO A 26 -1.93 -5.51 7.62
CA PRO A 26 -0.93 -6.58 7.58
C PRO A 26 0.33 -6.20 6.80
N ALA A 27 0.28 -5.17 5.95
CA ALA A 27 1.45 -4.73 5.19
C ALA A 27 2.52 -4.08 6.08
N VAL A 28 2.12 -3.31 7.11
CA VAL A 28 3.07 -2.69 8.04
C VAL A 28 3.98 -3.76 8.68
N ALA A 29 3.40 -4.85 9.18
CA ALA A 29 4.17 -5.95 9.77
C ALA A 29 5.12 -6.60 8.75
N GLY A 30 4.65 -6.89 7.53
CA GLY A 30 5.48 -7.50 6.50
C GLY A 30 6.61 -6.60 5.99
N VAL A 31 6.40 -5.27 5.98
CA VAL A 31 7.46 -4.30 5.67
C VAL A 31 8.49 -4.23 6.78
N LEU A 32 8.06 -4.23 8.05
CA LEU A 32 8.98 -4.22 9.19
C LEU A 32 9.86 -5.48 9.22
N GLU A 33 9.28 -6.65 8.97
CA GLU A 33 10.01 -7.91 8.84
C GLU A 33 11.03 -7.83 7.67
N LEU A 34 10.59 -7.36 6.50
CA LEU A 34 11.46 -7.18 5.35
C LEU A 34 12.62 -6.22 5.64
N ALA A 35 12.33 -5.10 6.31
CA ALA A 35 13.33 -4.09 6.65
C ALA A 35 14.34 -4.61 7.67
N GLN A 36 13.90 -5.39 8.65
CA GLN A 36 14.76 -6.03 9.62
C GLN A 36 15.65 -7.11 8.96
N ASP A 37 15.07 -7.97 8.12
CA ASP A 37 15.79 -9.06 7.45
C ASP A 37 16.91 -8.57 6.52
N LEU A 38 16.71 -7.41 5.89
CA LEU A 38 17.55 -6.88 4.82
C LEU A 38 18.28 -5.58 5.18
N ASP A 39 18.20 -5.12 6.44
CA ASP A 39 18.78 -3.86 6.90
C ASP A 39 18.38 -2.66 6.01
N LEU A 40 17.07 -2.54 5.72
CA LEU A 40 16.52 -1.49 4.87
C LEU A 40 16.03 -0.30 5.69
N ALA A 41 16.38 0.90 5.24
CA ALA A 41 15.69 2.11 5.62
C ALA A 41 14.30 2.14 4.98
N VAL A 42 13.29 2.57 5.74
CA VAL A 42 11.92 2.67 5.24
C VAL A 42 11.41 4.09 5.42
N ASN A 43 10.98 4.72 4.33
CA ASN A 43 10.26 5.98 4.37
C ASN A 43 8.76 5.69 4.28
N TRP A 44 7.99 6.16 5.26
CA TRP A 44 6.56 5.93 5.32
C TRP A 44 5.80 7.18 4.90
N TYR A 45 4.77 7.03 4.07
CA TYR A 45 3.95 8.14 3.58
C TYR A 45 2.47 7.81 3.77
N ALA A 46 1.67 8.83 4.11
CA ALA A 46 0.23 8.71 4.10
C ALA A 46 -0.29 8.81 2.67
N LEU A 47 -1.11 7.85 2.24
CA LEU A 47 -1.85 7.96 0.98
C LEU A 47 -3.19 8.67 1.23
N PRO A 48 -3.66 9.49 0.27
CA PRO A 48 -4.99 10.08 0.35
C PRO A 48 -6.06 8.98 0.35
N ALA A 49 -7.16 9.25 1.07
CA ALA A 49 -8.29 8.33 1.15
C ALA A 49 -8.87 8.04 -0.25
N ARG A 50 -9.40 6.82 -0.44
CA ARG A 50 -10.00 6.42 -1.71
C ARG A 50 -11.20 7.29 -2.03
N GLN A 51 -11.16 8.05 -3.13
CA GLN A 51 -12.40 8.58 -3.71
C GLN A 51 -13.25 7.40 -4.20
N GLN A 52 -14.44 7.25 -3.62
CA GLN A 52 -15.40 6.25 -4.07
C GLN A 52 -15.98 6.74 -5.40
N HIS A 53 -15.61 6.10 -6.51
CA HIS A 53 -16.32 6.35 -7.77
C HIS A 53 -17.79 6.00 -7.57
N HIS A 54 -18.66 6.98 -7.88
CA HIS A 54 -20.10 6.79 -7.90
C HIS A 54 -20.45 5.56 -8.73
N ARG A 55 -21.40 4.77 -8.22
CA ARG A 55 -21.96 3.61 -8.89
C ARG A 55 -22.50 4.08 -10.25
N PRO A 56 -22.03 3.58 -11.40
CA PRO A 56 -22.70 3.90 -12.65
C PRO A 56 -24.08 3.23 -12.60
N ASP A 57 -25.13 4.04 -12.78
CA ASP A 57 -26.49 3.57 -13.03
C ASP A 57 -26.49 2.84 -14.37
N SER A 58 -26.30 1.53 -14.34
CA SER A 58 -26.72 0.70 -15.47
C SER A 58 -26.96 -0.73 -15.01
N GLU A 59 -28.17 -1.20 -15.32
CA GLU A 59 -28.68 -2.57 -15.19
C GLU A 59 -27.90 -3.59 -16.06
N ARG A 60 -26.74 -3.22 -16.61
CA ARG A 60 -25.88 -4.16 -17.32
C ARG A 60 -25.01 -4.90 -16.33
N GLN A 61 -25.23 -6.22 -16.25
CA GLN A 61 -24.36 -7.21 -15.60
C GLN A 61 -23.00 -7.32 -16.32
N ASP A 62 -22.33 -6.19 -16.53
CA ASP A 62 -21.10 -6.15 -17.28
C ASP A 62 -19.93 -6.63 -16.41
N ARG A 63 -18.90 -7.20 -17.04
CA ARG A 63 -17.73 -7.79 -16.37
C ARG A 63 -17.10 -6.84 -15.35
N ALA A 64 -17.10 -5.54 -15.66
CA ALA A 64 -16.60 -4.49 -14.78
C ALA A 64 -17.43 -4.33 -13.48
N ALA A 65 -18.76 -4.44 -13.55
CA ALA A 65 -19.63 -4.37 -12.37
C ALA A 65 -19.40 -5.56 -11.44
N ARG A 66 -19.22 -6.76 -12.00
CA ARG A 66 -18.86 -7.97 -11.26
C ARG A 66 -17.49 -7.85 -10.58
N HIS A 67 -16.49 -7.32 -11.28
CA HIS A 67 -15.17 -7.06 -10.71
C HIS A 67 -15.21 -6.01 -9.58
N ARG A 68 -16.02 -4.96 -9.70
CA ARG A 68 -16.23 -3.98 -8.62
C ARG A 68 -16.86 -4.63 -7.39
N ARG A 69 -17.91 -5.44 -7.58
CA ARG A 69 -18.56 -6.18 -6.50
C ARG A 69 -17.57 -7.12 -5.79
N TYR A 70 -16.79 -7.90 -6.54
CA TYR A 70 -15.77 -8.77 -5.94
C TYR A 70 -14.70 -7.99 -5.17
N ARG A 71 -14.24 -6.84 -5.69
CA ARG A 71 -13.29 -5.97 -4.98
C ARG A 71 -13.87 -5.44 -3.66
N LEU A 72 -15.14 -5.05 -3.64
CA LEU A 72 -15.83 -4.62 -2.42
C LEU A 72 -16.01 -5.78 -1.42
N GLU A 73 -16.45 -6.94 -1.89
CA GLU A 73 -16.64 -8.12 -1.05
C GLU A 73 -15.32 -8.61 -0.43
N ASN A 74 -14.22 -8.62 -1.20
CA ASN A 74 -12.90 -8.93 -0.69
C ASN A 74 -12.46 -7.93 0.38
N ARG A 75 -12.64 -6.63 0.15
CA ARG A 75 -12.35 -5.61 1.17
C ARG A 75 -13.11 -5.87 2.47
N HIS A 76 -14.40 -6.20 2.40
CA HIS A 76 -15.16 -6.55 3.61
C HIS A 76 -14.70 -7.85 4.27
N ARG A 77 -14.17 -8.82 3.51
CA ARG A 77 -13.52 -10.01 4.09
C ARG A 77 -12.21 -9.64 4.77
N ASP A 78 -11.39 -8.79 4.18
CA ASP A 78 -10.12 -8.35 4.75
C ASP A 78 -10.32 -7.48 6.00
N GLN A 79 -11.32 -6.58 5.99
CA GLN A 79 -11.77 -5.89 7.21
C GLN A 79 -12.08 -6.88 8.33
N ARG A 80 -12.89 -7.90 8.03
CA ARG A 80 -13.21 -8.94 9.01
C ARG A 80 -11.97 -9.73 9.44
N ARG A 81 -11.07 -10.07 8.53
CA ARG A 81 -9.89 -10.88 8.85
C ARG A 81 -8.87 -10.14 9.71
N TYR A 82 -8.55 -8.89 9.37
CA TYR A 82 -7.43 -8.16 9.99
C TYR A 82 -7.88 -7.20 11.09
N LEU A 83 -9.14 -6.77 11.05
CA LEU A 83 -9.68 -5.79 11.99
C LEU A 83 -10.66 -6.40 13.00
N GLN A 84 -10.85 -7.72 13.03
CA GLN A 84 -11.61 -8.35 14.12
C GLN A 84 -10.83 -8.33 15.44
N ARG A 85 -11.57 -8.16 16.54
CA ARG A 85 -11.16 -8.13 17.97
C ARG A 85 -10.72 -6.80 18.60
N ALA A 86 -10.87 -5.65 17.96
CA ALA A 86 -10.62 -4.36 18.62
C ALA A 86 -11.71 -3.34 18.29
N ASP A 87 -12.08 -2.52 19.27
CA ASP A 87 -12.92 -1.34 19.06
C ASP A 87 -12.21 -0.33 18.14
N GLY A 88 -12.96 0.32 17.25
CA GLY A 88 -12.47 1.38 16.37
C GLY A 88 -12.47 1.05 14.87
N ASP A 89 -12.33 2.08 14.06
CA ASP A 89 -12.27 1.97 12.60
C ASP A 89 -10.87 1.54 12.10
N CYS A 90 -10.78 1.24 10.79
CA CYS A 90 -9.53 0.85 10.14
C CYS A 90 -8.41 1.88 10.36
N ALA A 91 -8.74 3.17 10.26
CA ALA A 91 -7.79 4.26 10.41
C ALA A 91 -7.20 4.32 11.81
N SER A 92 -8.03 4.20 12.85
CA SER A 92 -7.60 4.18 14.24
C SER A 92 -6.66 3.01 14.52
N ARG A 93 -6.96 1.83 13.97
CA ARG A 93 -6.12 0.63 14.14
C ARG A 93 -4.77 0.75 13.44
N ILE A 94 -4.75 1.26 12.21
CA ILE A 94 -3.48 1.47 11.49
C ILE A 94 -2.66 2.54 12.20
N ARG A 95 -3.27 3.65 12.64
CA ARG A 95 -2.58 4.67 13.44
C ARG A 95 -1.98 4.10 14.72
N ALA A 96 -2.75 3.31 15.48
CA ALA A 96 -2.25 2.67 16.70
C ALA A 96 -1.05 1.75 16.41
N LEU A 97 -1.10 0.98 15.33
CA LEU A 97 0.02 0.13 14.90
C LEU A 97 1.26 0.95 14.52
N LEU A 98 1.10 2.03 13.75
CA LEU A 98 2.20 2.93 13.40
C LEU A 98 2.82 3.54 14.67
N THR A 99 2.00 4.00 15.61
CA THR A 99 2.45 4.54 16.91
C THR A 99 3.19 3.49 17.74
N GLN A 100 2.66 2.26 17.82
CA GLN A 100 3.29 1.15 18.55
C GLN A 100 4.72 0.87 18.05
N HIS A 101 4.95 1.01 16.74
CA HIS A 101 6.26 0.80 16.13
C HIS A 101 7.09 2.07 15.97
N GLY A 102 6.64 3.21 16.50
CA GLY A 102 7.36 4.49 16.38
C GLY A 102 7.46 5.01 14.94
N ILE A 103 6.55 4.60 14.06
CA ILE A 103 6.56 4.98 12.65
C ILE A 103 5.88 6.34 12.49
N ALA A 104 6.65 7.32 11.98
CA ALA A 104 6.13 8.62 11.57
C ALA A 104 5.86 8.65 10.06
N LEU A 105 4.64 9.04 9.68
CA LEU A 105 4.28 9.28 8.28
C LEU A 105 4.87 10.62 7.84
N ARG A 106 5.56 10.60 6.70
CA ARG A 106 6.16 11.76 6.07
C ARG A 106 5.21 12.39 5.05
N GLU A 107 5.39 13.68 4.86
CA GLU A 107 4.92 14.43 3.71
C GLU A 107 6.08 14.59 2.72
N GLY A 108 5.81 14.73 1.43
CA GLY A 108 6.87 14.99 0.44
C GLY A 108 6.49 14.66 -1.00
N GLU A 109 7.44 14.91 -1.90
CA GLU A 109 7.25 14.76 -3.36
C GLU A 109 6.81 13.34 -3.76
N VAL A 110 7.27 12.30 -3.05
CA VAL A 110 6.84 10.91 -3.28
C VAL A 110 5.34 10.72 -3.04
N ALA A 111 4.82 11.34 -1.99
CA ALA A 111 3.40 11.32 -1.70
C ALA A 111 2.62 12.12 -2.75
N ALA A 112 3.20 13.19 -3.30
CA ALA A 112 2.62 13.98 -4.38
C ALA A 112 2.62 13.22 -5.72
N ASP A 113 3.69 12.50 -6.04
CA ASP A 113 3.79 11.62 -7.22
C ASP A 113 2.71 10.53 -7.16
N TRP A 114 2.57 9.86 -6.01
CA TRP A 114 1.52 8.87 -5.80
C TRP A 114 0.11 9.46 -5.78
N ALA A 115 -0.06 10.69 -5.30
CA ALA A 115 -1.33 11.42 -5.43
C ALA A 115 -1.66 11.72 -6.91
N GLY A 116 -0.64 11.97 -7.74
CA GLY A 116 -0.78 12.06 -9.20
C GLY A 116 -1.18 10.74 -9.86
N TYR A 117 -0.61 9.61 -9.44
CA TYR A 117 -1.07 8.29 -9.88
C TYR A 117 -2.49 7.95 -9.41
N ALA A 118 -2.90 8.47 -8.25
CA ALA A 118 -4.25 8.30 -7.74
C ALA A 118 -5.30 9.12 -8.51
N SER A 119 -4.90 10.21 -9.18
CA SER A 119 -5.79 11.13 -9.90
C SER A 119 -6.00 10.79 -11.39
N LEU A 120 -5.12 10.00 -12.01
CA LEU A 120 -5.20 9.56 -13.42
C LEU A 120 -6.10 8.31 -13.62
N ASP A 121 -7.41 8.42 -13.41
CA ASP A 121 -8.41 7.35 -13.72
C ASP A 121 -8.53 6.13 -12.77
N GLY A 122 -8.19 6.33 -11.50
CA GLY A 122 -8.81 5.54 -10.45
C GLY A 122 -7.86 4.64 -9.68
N TYR A 123 -7.50 5.17 -8.52
CA TYR A 123 -7.14 4.41 -7.33
C TYR A 123 -6.04 3.35 -7.49
N VAL A 124 -4.85 3.75 -7.09
CA VAL A 124 -3.80 2.81 -6.69
C VAL A 124 -4.21 2.23 -5.33
N GLY A 125 -4.42 0.91 -5.25
CA GLY A 125 -4.70 0.23 -3.98
C GLY A 125 -3.58 0.46 -2.96
N SER A 126 -3.89 0.38 -1.67
CA SER A 126 -2.87 0.47 -0.62
C SER A 126 -2.61 -0.92 -0.02
N PRO A 127 -1.37 -1.26 0.38
CA PRO A 127 -0.14 -0.45 0.38
C PRO A 127 0.43 -0.20 -1.03
N VAL A 128 1.24 0.85 -1.17
CA VAL A 128 2.07 1.11 -2.36
C VAL A 128 3.53 1.09 -1.93
N PHE A 129 4.41 0.57 -2.78
CA PHE A 129 5.84 0.51 -2.52
C PHE A 129 6.59 1.12 -3.69
N ARG A 130 7.68 1.86 -3.41
CA ARG A 130 8.63 2.27 -4.44
C ARG A 130 10.04 1.86 -4.05
N LEU A 131 10.69 1.17 -4.98
CA LEU A 131 12.05 0.67 -4.86
C LEU A 131 12.85 1.20 -6.06
N GLY A 132 13.69 2.21 -5.85
CA GLY A 132 14.31 2.95 -6.95
C GLY A 132 13.25 3.64 -7.81
N GLU A 133 13.22 3.33 -9.11
CA GLU A 133 12.25 3.86 -10.07
C GLU A 133 10.98 2.99 -10.21
N GLU A 134 10.95 1.80 -9.61
CA GLU A 134 9.83 0.86 -9.75
C GLU A 134 8.76 1.08 -8.68
N THR A 135 7.48 1.01 -9.08
CA THR A 135 6.32 1.10 -8.18
C THR A 135 5.54 -0.22 -8.13
N PHE A 136 5.16 -0.64 -6.93
CA PHE A 136 4.38 -1.86 -6.66
C PHE A 136 3.12 -1.54 -5.88
N VAL A 137 2.03 -2.25 -6.19
CA VAL A 137 0.70 -1.92 -5.65
C VAL A 137 0.07 -3.15 -4.99
N GLY A 138 -0.22 -3.05 -3.71
CA GLY A 138 -0.79 -4.11 -2.89
C GLY A 138 0.29 -5.03 -2.28
N ARG A 139 -0.01 -5.52 -1.07
CA ARG A 139 0.92 -6.27 -0.21
C ARG A 139 1.46 -7.56 -0.84
N GLN A 140 0.77 -8.11 -1.84
CA GLN A 140 1.19 -9.33 -2.54
C GLN A 140 2.53 -9.18 -3.27
N HIS A 141 3.04 -7.96 -3.44
CA HIS A 141 4.33 -7.70 -4.05
C HIS A 141 5.52 -7.75 -3.07
N LEU A 142 5.30 -7.84 -1.75
CA LEU A 142 6.40 -7.93 -0.78
C LEU A 142 7.39 -9.08 -1.07
N PRO A 143 6.96 -10.29 -1.46
CA PRO A 143 7.89 -11.35 -1.86
C PRO A 143 8.72 -11.00 -3.10
N LEU A 144 8.13 -10.28 -4.07
CA LEU A 144 8.84 -9.83 -5.27
C LEU A 144 9.86 -8.73 -4.93
N ILE A 145 9.50 -7.79 -4.06
CA ILE A 145 10.41 -6.74 -3.57
C ILE A 145 11.59 -7.39 -2.86
N ARG A 146 11.34 -8.36 -1.97
CA ARG A 146 12.39 -9.14 -1.29
C ARG A 146 13.36 -9.79 -2.28
N ALA A 147 12.85 -10.42 -3.33
CA ALA A 147 13.69 -11.09 -4.33
C ALA A 147 14.57 -10.14 -5.18
N ARG A 148 14.30 -8.84 -5.16
CA ARG A 148 15.06 -7.82 -5.90
C ARG A 148 16.13 -7.13 -5.06
N LEU A 149 16.03 -7.28 -3.75
CA LEU A 149 16.99 -6.75 -2.81
C LEU A 149 18.09 -7.80 -2.59
N PRO A 150 19.36 -7.38 -2.54
CA PRO A 150 20.52 -8.29 -2.48
C PRO A 150 20.61 -9.06 -1.17
#